data_AF-A0A3M6U4B2-F1
#
_entry.id   AF-A0A3M6U4B2-F1
#
_cell.length_a   1.000
_cell.length_b   1.000
_cell.length_c   1.000
_cell.angle_alpha   90.00
_cell.angle_beta   90.00
_cell.angle_gamma   90.00
#
_symmetry.space_group_name_H-M   'P 1'
#
loop_
_entity.id
_entity.type
_entity.pdbx_description
1 polymer ?
#
loop_
_entity_poly.entity_id
_entity_poly.type
_entity_poly.pdbx_seq_one_letter_code
_entity_poly.pdbx_strand_id
1 'polypeptide(L)'
;MAGCESLLDAIKKELECSLCQDQFTETNQPKLLTCQHTFCESCLQKWLRQQIGRGLSCPNCRVITECPNNNIDRLPSNLAHKRLGDILKAHGRSNKDPDLESKEQDVCKRHDILVKFYCEPCEICICSECAIMEHRDPINHTIMSLEDGARKQRVYIESRLRDIEEDSSLLKNHIESLRERQAKYNGSIDKVAAEVRTVTEDAINVLRQHEEMMTEQLVKEKSLYDEALKNELSKLVKKLQLLSKSSRHGKEVLQTNDVRKMLEVKHELDGTVAERFQDSTPLLRYPEFKYSVNTLLQDFSLGALHVTFTEPYFSVGSGQGLAESIQGEASYFTVTTMDSSGKTTYSEIDNVTIEITSIRQGIRDIPAFVKDLKDGRYCVSYTPRVAGIFKISIKVRDDPINGSPFKLVVAPKPKQAVCKFHDVILPRKWIPQPKNREGEELNFHLVELDPVSNAQEYQEVQNQFRKTCKNKIMILKIARVQNPALYRTFTMRKQKMDEERGSNEQRLFLGIPRSKCQQINETGFCHFQNKKAPTDMYGNGLYFAKDALYPAQSSLSPPDNDGQQYMYLSRVLVGEYTVGKQGMVTPPQKNQSDSKESFDCVVDQITDPSIFVIFYEGQFYPEYLITFSR
;
A
#
# COMPACT_ATOMS: atom_id res chain seq x y z
N MET A 1 -42.44 32.01 -8.77
CA MET A 1 -43.47 33.07 -8.84
C MET A 1 -43.98 33.32 -7.43
N ALA A 2 -43.44 34.32 -6.74
CA ALA A 2 -44.02 34.85 -5.51
C ALA A 2 -44.74 36.14 -5.90
N GLY A 3 -46.04 36.23 -5.59
CA GLY A 3 -46.93 37.27 -6.08
C GLY A 3 -46.49 38.66 -5.61
N CYS A 4 -46.54 39.64 -6.52
CA CYS A 4 -46.47 41.04 -6.14
C CYS A 4 -47.70 41.35 -5.28
N GLU A 5 -47.53 41.44 -3.95
CA GLU A 5 -48.51 42.11 -3.08
C GLU A 5 -48.77 43.51 -3.66
N SER A 6 -50.04 43.86 -3.84
CA SER A 6 -50.37 45.20 -4.32
C SER A 6 -49.91 46.23 -3.29
N LEU A 7 -49.47 47.41 -3.73
CA LEU A 7 -49.05 48.49 -2.83
C LEU A 7 -50.11 48.80 -1.76
N LEU A 8 -51.39 48.65 -2.10
CA LEU A 8 -52.51 48.82 -1.18
C LEU A 8 -52.57 47.74 -0.09
N ASP A 9 -52.19 46.50 -0.40
CA ASP A 9 -52.21 45.42 0.59
C ASP A 9 -51.02 45.53 1.55
N ALA A 10 -49.85 45.98 1.05
CA ALA A 10 -48.71 46.33 1.90
C ALA A 10 -49.05 47.47 2.87
N ILE A 11 -49.74 48.52 2.41
CA ILE A 11 -50.17 49.64 3.26
C ILE A 11 -51.24 49.20 4.30
N LYS A 12 -52.20 48.34 3.92
CA LYS A 12 -53.19 47.82 4.86
C LYS A 12 -52.55 47.03 6.00
N LYS A 13 -51.54 46.22 5.69
CA LYS A 13 -50.79 45.42 6.65
C LYS A 13 -50.00 46.28 7.66
N GLU A 14 -49.47 47.42 7.22
CA GLU A 14 -48.84 48.40 8.12
C GLU A 14 -49.84 49.11 9.05
N LEU A 15 -51.15 49.05 8.75
CA LEU A 15 -52.23 49.62 9.56
C LEU A 15 -52.92 48.59 10.47
N GLU A 16 -52.32 47.41 10.62
CA GLU A 16 -52.80 46.34 11.48
C GLU A 16 -51.94 46.23 12.74
N CYS A 17 -52.58 45.91 13.85
CA CYS A 17 -51.86 45.60 15.08
C CYS A 17 -51.11 44.27 14.92
N SER A 18 -49.78 44.25 15.01
CA SER A 18 -49.01 43.00 14.87
C SER A 18 -49.31 41.91 15.93
N LEU A 19 -50.06 42.23 16.99
CA LEU A 19 -50.49 41.26 18.00
C LEU A 19 -51.85 40.62 17.72
N CYS A 20 -52.85 41.38 17.26
CA CYS A 20 -54.19 40.85 16.98
C CYS A 20 -54.54 40.80 15.50
N GLN A 21 -53.71 41.39 14.64
CA GLN A 21 -53.89 41.54 13.18
C GLN A 21 -55.15 42.34 12.80
N ASP A 22 -55.82 42.97 13.75
CA ASP A 22 -56.94 43.86 13.48
C ASP A 22 -56.43 45.25 13.06
N GLN A 23 -57.16 45.88 12.15
CA GLN A 23 -56.90 47.26 11.73
C GLN A 23 -57.12 48.25 12.88
N PHE A 24 -56.35 49.34 12.86
CA PHE A 24 -56.51 50.43 13.81
C PHE A 24 -57.81 51.22 13.53
N THR A 25 -58.64 51.38 14.56
CA THR A 25 -59.95 52.06 14.48
C THR A 25 -60.14 52.99 15.69
N GLU A 26 -61.27 53.72 15.74
CA GLU A 26 -61.59 54.58 16.90
C GLU A 26 -61.71 53.79 18.20
N THR A 27 -62.19 52.55 18.12
CA THR A 27 -62.31 51.61 19.25
C THR A 27 -61.03 50.80 19.47
N ASN A 28 -60.18 50.67 18.44
CA ASN A 28 -58.91 49.95 18.47
C ASN A 28 -57.73 50.91 18.27
N GLN A 29 -57.53 51.82 19.23
CA GLN A 29 -56.62 52.95 19.07
C GLN A 29 -55.14 52.52 18.95
N PRO A 30 -54.40 53.00 17.94
CA PRO A 30 -52.97 52.71 17.79
C PRO A 30 -52.16 53.51 18.80
N LYS A 31 -51.44 52.84 19.72
CA LYS A 31 -50.53 53.45 20.69
C LYS A 31 -49.08 53.24 20.24
N LEU A 32 -48.28 54.31 20.32
CA LEU A 32 -46.88 54.33 19.91
C LEU A 32 -45.95 54.09 21.11
N LEU A 33 -45.04 53.14 20.98
CA LEU A 33 -43.98 52.88 21.97
C LEU A 33 -42.73 53.71 21.68
N THR A 34 -41.80 53.81 22.64
CA THR A 34 -40.53 54.55 22.47
C THR A 34 -39.66 54.00 21.33
N CYS A 35 -39.77 52.71 21.03
CA CYS A 35 -39.11 52.05 19.89
C CYS A 35 -39.83 52.24 18.53
N GLN A 36 -40.83 53.12 18.47
CA GLN A 36 -41.65 53.43 17.29
C GLN A 36 -42.57 52.31 16.77
N HIS A 37 -42.53 51.11 17.35
CA HIS A 37 -43.55 50.09 17.10
C HIS A 37 -44.93 50.55 17.61
N THR A 38 -45.97 50.26 16.81
CA THR A 38 -47.36 50.65 17.08
C THR A 38 -48.22 49.40 17.31
N PHE A 39 -49.04 49.43 18.36
CA PHE A 39 -49.95 48.34 18.73
C PHE A 39 -51.28 48.93 19.20
N CYS A 40 -52.36 48.14 19.17
CA CYS A 40 -53.62 48.65 19.68
C CYS A 40 -53.65 48.67 21.21
N GLU A 41 -54.37 49.64 21.76
CA GLU A 41 -54.50 49.88 23.21
C GLU A 41 -54.90 48.62 23.99
N SER A 42 -55.89 47.89 23.50
CA SER A 42 -56.39 46.67 24.14
C SER A 42 -55.34 45.55 24.20
N CYS A 43 -54.49 45.43 23.17
CA CYS A 43 -53.40 44.46 23.14
C CYS A 43 -52.28 44.83 24.09
N LEU A 44 -51.91 46.12 24.15
CA LEU A 44 -50.94 46.59 25.14
C LEU A 44 -51.45 46.42 26.57
N GLN A 45 -52.74 46.63 26.82
CA GLN A 45 -53.34 46.45 28.15
C GLN A 45 -53.28 44.99 28.60
N LYS A 46 -53.54 44.05 27.69
CA LYS A 46 -53.35 42.61 27.95
C LYS A 46 -51.87 42.27 28.17
N TRP A 47 -50.98 42.83 27.35
CA TRP A 47 -49.53 42.60 27.45
C TRP A 47 -48.95 43.11 28.77
N LEU A 48 -49.36 44.31 29.21
CA LEU A 48 -48.90 44.90 30.46
C LEU A 48 -49.33 44.09 31.69
N ARG A 49 -50.53 43.48 31.67
CA ARG A 49 -50.99 42.58 32.76
C ARG A 49 -50.10 41.34 32.92
N GLN A 50 -49.41 40.93 31.86
CA GLN A 50 -48.48 39.80 31.90
C GLN A 50 -47.08 40.21 32.38
N GLN A 51 -46.78 41.51 32.39
CA GLN A 51 -45.49 42.07 32.78
C GLN A 51 -45.58 42.58 34.24
N ILE A 52 -45.33 41.69 35.21
CA ILE A 52 -45.42 42.02 36.64
C ILE A 52 -44.28 43.00 37.02
N GLY A 53 -44.60 44.28 37.09
CA GLY A 53 -43.79 45.31 37.79
C GLY A 53 -42.52 45.82 37.08
N ARG A 54 -42.31 45.53 35.78
CA ARG A 54 -41.08 45.92 35.04
C ARG A 54 -41.26 46.98 33.94
N GLY A 55 -42.37 47.72 33.95
CA GLY A 55 -42.69 48.68 32.88
C GLY A 55 -43.15 47.99 31.58
N LEU A 56 -43.62 48.77 30.61
CA LEU A 56 -44.18 48.24 29.36
C LEU A 56 -43.05 47.91 28.37
N SER A 57 -42.77 46.63 28.14
CA SER A 57 -41.80 46.19 27.12
C SER A 57 -42.45 46.02 25.74
N CYS A 58 -41.74 46.44 24.69
CA CYS A 58 -42.21 46.24 23.32
C CYS A 58 -42.23 44.74 22.95
N PRO A 59 -43.36 44.19 22.44
CA PRO A 59 -43.43 42.81 21.97
C PRO A 59 -42.43 42.44 20.87
N ASN A 60 -42.08 43.38 19.98
CA ASN A 60 -41.22 43.11 18.83
C ASN A 60 -39.72 43.22 19.15
N CYS A 61 -39.33 44.25 19.89
CA CYS A 61 -37.90 44.56 20.12
C CYS A 61 -37.49 44.61 21.59
N ARG A 62 -38.43 44.41 22.52
CA ARG A 62 -38.24 44.38 23.99
C ARG A 62 -37.75 45.69 24.65
N VAL A 63 -37.59 46.77 23.89
CA VAL A 63 -37.32 48.11 24.43
C VAL A 63 -38.43 48.52 25.41
N ILE A 64 -38.04 49.07 26.56
CA ILE A 64 -38.97 49.48 27.62
C ILE A 64 -39.49 50.89 27.33
N THR A 65 -40.82 51.05 27.37
CA THR A 65 -41.53 52.33 27.29
C THR A 65 -42.00 52.71 28.69
N GLU A 66 -41.61 53.90 29.14
CA GLU A 66 -42.09 54.45 30.42
C GLU A 66 -43.58 54.80 30.32
N CYS A 67 -44.37 54.24 31.23
CA CYS A 67 -45.82 54.42 31.28
C CYS A 67 -46.23 54.78 32.72
N PRO A 68 -46.40 56.08 33.04
CA PRO A 68 -46.72 56.52 34.39
C PRO A 68 -48.02 55.88 34.91
N ASN A 69 -47.96 55.28 36.09
CA ASN A 69 -49.06 54.53 36.72
C ASN A 69 -49.60 53.34 35.91
N ASN A 70 -48.82 52.80 34.97
CA ASN A 70 -49.23 51.70 34.08
C ASN A 70 -50.52 52.00 33.29
N ASN A 71 -50.80 53.28 33.03
CA ASN A 71 -51.98 53.71 32.28
C ASN A 71 -51.64 53.90 30.80
N ILE A 72 -51.92 52.87 30.00
CA ILE A 72 -51.64 52.82 28.55
C ILE A 72 -52.42 53.87 27.76
N ASP A 73 -53.57 54.31 28.26
CA ASP A 73 -54.42 55.28 27.59
C ASP A 73 -53.67 56.62 27.42
N ARG A 74 -52.72 56.90 28.32
CA ARG A 74 -51.84 58.08 28.30
C ARG A 74 -50.69 58.01 27.29
N LEU A 75 -50.43 56.85 26.68
CA LEU A 75 -49.43 56.76 25.62
C LEU A 75 -49.91 57.52 24.39
N PRO A 76 -48.99 58.17 23.65
CA PRO A 76 -49.35 58.91 22.46
C PRO A 76 -49.92 57.95 21.42
N SER A 77 -51.10 58.29 20.88
CA SER A 77 -51.65 57.55 19.76
C SER A 77 -50.87 57.86 18.48
N ASN A 78 -50.63 56.86 17.62
CA ASN A 78 -49.96 57.08 16.34
C ASN A 78 -50.93 57.76 15.35
N LEU A 79 -50.91 59.09 15.34
CA LEU A 79 -51.83 59.91 14.55
C LEU A 79 -51.68 59.68 13.03
N ALA A 80 -50.49 59.31 12.57
CA ALA A 80 -50.25 58.98 11.16
C ALA A 80 -51.04 57.73 10.75
N HIS A 81 -51.08 56.69 11.59
CA HIS A 81 -51.87 55.47 11.34
C HIS A 81 -53.37 55.76 11.36
N LYS A 82 -53.82 56.63 12.26
CA LYS A 82 -55.23 57.08 12.30
C LYS A 82 -55.61 57.81 11.00
N ARG A 83 -54.79 58.79 10.57
CA ARG A 83 -55.03 59.59 9.35
C ARG A 83 -54.95 58.74 8.08
N LEU A 84 -53.97 57.84 7.96
CA LEU A 84 -53.86 56.92 6.82
C LEU A 84 -55.04 55.96 6.75
N GLY A 85 -55.52 55.46 7.90
CA GLY A 85 -56.74 54.67 7.99
C GLY A 85 -57.98 55.43 7.50
N ASP A 86 -58.11 56.71 7.85
CA ASP A 86 -59.24 57.55 7.42
C ASP A 86 -59.16 57.92 5.93
N ILE A 87 -57.97 58.15 5.39
CA ILE A 87 -57.74 58.37 3.95
C ILE A 87 -58.10 57.13 3.13
N LEU A 88 -57.76 55.93 3.61
CA LEU A 88 -58.13 54.67 2.96
C LEU A 88 -59.64 54.41 3.00
N LYS A 89 -60.31 54.76 4.10
CA LYS A 89 -61.78 54.71 4.19
C LYS A 89 -62.45 55.67 3.21
N ALA A 90 -61.85 56.85 3.00
CA ALA A 90 -62.34 57.85 2.04
C ALA A 90 -62.14 57.41 0.58
N HIS A 91 -60.98 56.80 0.24
CA HIS A 91 -60.71 56.27 -1.10
C HIS A 91 -61.57 55.04 -1.48
N GLY A 92 -62.27 54.42 -0.53
CA GLY A 92 -63.22 53.33 -0.76
C GLY A 92 -64.62 53.76 -1.22
N ARG A 93 -64.91 55.06 -1.31
CA ARG A 93 -66.22 55.60 -1.76
C ARG A 93 -66.03 56.63 -2.89
N SER A 94 -66.75 56.44 -3.99
CA SER A 94 -66.60 57.15 -5.27
C SER A 94 -66.73 58.69 -5.21
N ASN A 95 -65.89 59.38 -6.01
CA ASN A 95 -65.90 60.77 -6.52
C ASN A 95 -67.02 61.75 -6.07
N LYS A 96 -66.64 62.82 -5.35
CA LYS A 96 -67.13 64.23 -5.46
C LYS A 96 -66.10 65.19 -4.79
N ASP A 97 -65.78 66.32 -5.44
CA ASP A 97 -65.19 67.54 -4.81
C ASP A 97 -66.04 68.02 -3.60
N PRO A 98 -65.60 68.90 -2.66
CA PRO A 98 -64.46 69.84 -2.66
C PRO A 98 -63.71 69.94 -1.29
N ASP A 99 -62.78 70.90 -1.14
CA ASP A 99 -62.38 71.60 0.09
C ASP A 99 -62.67 70.94 1.45
N LEU A 100 -61.61 70.46 2.12
CA LEU A 100 -61.61 70.29 3.57
C LEU A 100 -60.20 70.60 4.13
N GLU A 101 -59.79 71.86 4.07
CA GLU A 101 -58.83 72.39 5.03
C GLU A 101 -59.46 72.37 6.43
N SER A 102 -59.56 71.21 7.07
CA SER A 102 -59.65 71.18 8.53
C SER A 102 -58.25 71.50 9.06
N LYS A 103 -57.91 72.79 9.11
CA LYS A 103 -56.87 73.30 10.01
C LYS A 103 -57.33 72.97 11.44
N GLU A 104 -57.05 71.75 11.89
CA GLU A 104 -56.92 71.48 13.32
C GLU A 104 -55.89 72.49 13.81
N GLN A 105 -56.37 73.51 14.50
CA GLN A 105 -55.55 74.54 15.08
C GLN A 105 -54.69 73.87 16.15
N ASP A 106 -53.38 73.73 15.90
CA ASP A 106 -52.44 73.15 16.84
C ASP A 106 -52.39 74.03 18.11
N VAL A 107 -53.20 73.69 19.11
CA VAL A 107 -53.27 74.41 20.38
C VAL A 107 -52.31 73.79 21.38
N CYS A 108 -51.65 74.65 22.15
CA CYS A 108 -50.81 74.22 23.27
C CYS A 108 -51.67 73.56 24.34
N LYS A 109 -51.36 72.30 24.65
CA LYS A 109 -52.10 71.47 25.61
C LYS A 109 -52.22 72.07 27.02
N ARG A 110 -51.38 73.05 27.38
CA ARG A 110 -51.36 73.68 28.72
C ARG A 110 -52.15 74.96 28.82
N HIS A 111 -52.22 75.71 27.72
CA HIS A 111 -52.81 77.05 27.71
C HIS A 111 -54.00 77.17 26.76
N ASP A 112 -54.29 76.13 25.97
CA ASP A 112 -55.32 76.11 24.93
C ASP A 112 -55.19 77.25 23.90
N ILE A 113 -53.95 77.74 23.74
CA ILE A 113 -53.57 78.81 22.82
C ILE A 113 -52.80 78.20 21.65
N LEU A 114 -53.05 78.69 20.44
CA LEU A 114 -52.31 78.33 19.23
C LEU A 114 -50.80 78.32 19.46
N VAL A 115 -50.15 77.21 19.09
CA VAL A 115 -48.69 77.15 18.99
C VAL A 115 -48.29 78.02 17.80
N LYS A 116 -47.36 78.94 18.06
CA LYS A 116 -46.88 79.91 17.06
C LYS A 116 -45.37 79.94 16.97
N PHE A 117 -44.69 79.27 17.90
CA PHE A 117 -43.26 79.34 18.05
C PHE A 117 -42.67 77.95 18.22
N TYR A 118 -41.39 77.83 17.90
CA TYR A 118 -40.59 76.62 18.09
C TYR A 118 -39.36 76.97 18.93
N CYS A 119 -39.12 76.20 19.99
CA CYS A 119 -37.91 76.33 20.81
C CYS A 119 -36.90 75.28 20.36
N GLU A 120 -35.79 75.72 19.77
CA GLU A 120 -34.77 74.83 19.20
C GLU A 120 -34.08 73.95 20.25
N PRO A 121 -33.56 74.47 21.38
CA PRO A 121 -32.90 73.62 22.39
C PRO A 121 -33.82 72.60 23.07
N CYS A 122 -35.13 72.85 23.07
CA CYS A 122 -36.12 71.96 23.68
C CYS A 122 -36.81 71.04 22.66
N GLU A 123 -36.59 71.27 21.37
CA GLU A 123 -37.20 70.56 20.25
C GLU A 123 -38.74 70.45 20.30
N ILE A 124 -39.42 71.48 20.82
CA ILE A 124 -40.88 71.51 20.98
C ILE A 124 -41.52 72.76 20.39
N CYS A 125 -42.77 72.61 19.91
CA CYS A 125 -43.64 73.71 19.52
C CYS A 125 -44.31 74.31 20.77
N ILE A 126 -44.30 75.64 20.90
CA ILE A 126 -44.78 76.37 22.07
C ILE A 126 -45.75 77.49 21.67
N CYS A 127 -46.69 77.84 22.58
CA CYS A 127 -47.55 79.02 22.41
C CYS A 127 -46.91 80.28 22.97
N SER A 128 -47.55 81.44 22.76
CA SER A 128 -47.07 82.74 23.27
C SER A 128 -46.88 82.76 24.79
N GLU A 129 -47.75 82.08 25.55
CA GLU A 129 -47.65 82.05 27.02
C GLU A 129 -46.42 81.24 27.48
N CYS A 130 -46.16 80.09 26.85
CA CYS A 130 -44.95 79.29 27.10
C CYS A 130 -43.67 80.08 26.78
N ALA A 131 -43.67 80.88 25.72
CA ALA A 131 -42.54 81.72 25.34
C ALA A 131 -42.22 82.80 26.40
N ILE A 132 -43.24 83.34 27.07
CA ILE A 132 -43.08 84.41 28.09
C ILE A 132 -42.74 83.82 29.47
N MET A 133 -43.29 82.66 29.81
CA MET A 133 -43.19 82.10 31.15
C MET A 133 -41.99 81.15 31.30
N GLU A 134 -41.87 80.16 30.42
CA GLU A 134 -40.93 79.04 30.60
C GLU A 134 -39.72 79.13 29.67
N HIS A 135 -39.89 79.69 28.47
CA HIS A 135 -38.82 79.80 27.47
C HIS A 135 -38.32 81.24 27.31
N ARG A 136 -38.45 82.07 28.35
CA ARG A 136 -38.10 83.50 28.31
C ARG A 136 -36.61 83.77 28.16
N ASP A 137 -35.77 82.86 28.64
CA ASP A 137 -34.32 83.04 28.69
C ASP A 137 -33.69 82.77 27.31
N PRO A 138 -33.18 83.81 26.61
CA PRO A 138 -32.62 83.65 25.28
C PRO A 138 -31.26 82.93 25.27
N ILE A 139 -30.61 82.77 26.44
CA ILE A 139 -29.33 82.04 26.55
C ILE A 139 -29.59 80.53 26.43
N ASN A 140 -30.67 80.05 27.05
CA ASN A 140 -30.99 78.62 27.12
C ASN A 140 -32.10 78.19 26.15
N HIS A 141 -32.91 79.14 25.65
CA HIS A 141 -34.05 78.87 24.81
C HIS A 141 -34.08 79.80 23.59
N THR A 142 -33.48 79.33 22.49
CA THR A 142 -33.61 80.00 21.20
C THR A 142 -34.98 79.70 20.59
N ILE A 143 -35.85 80.71 20.59
CA ILE A 143 -37.21 80.62 20.03
C ILE A 143 -37.24 81.24 18.63
N MET A 144 -37.93 80.59 17.70
CA MET A 144 -38.23 81.09 16.36
C MET A 144 -39.72 80.92 16.04
N SER A 145 -40.19 81.49 14.93
CA SER A 145 -41.55 81.21 14.44
C SER A 145 -41.73 79.72 14.17
N LEU A 146 -42.96 79.22 14.28
CA LEU A 146 -43.26 77.83 13.95
C LEU A 146 -42.88 77.51 12.49
N GLU A 147 -43.12 78.45 11.58
CA GLU A 147 -42.77 78.32 10.17
C GLU A 147 -41.26 78.19 9.95
N ASP A 148 -40.44 78.99 10.66
CA ASP A 148 -38.99 78.93 10.55
C ASP A 148 -38.41 77.67 11.21
N GLY A 149 -38.97 77.25 12.35
CA GLY A 149 -38.64 75.99 12.99
C GLY A 149 -38.96 74.80 12.09
N ALA A 150 -40.14 74.79 11.47
CA ALA A 150 -40.54 73.76 10.50
C ALA A 150 -39.61 73.75 9.28
N ARG A 151 -39.23 74.91 8.75
CA ARG A 151 -38.29 75.03 7.63
C ARG A 151 -36.91 74.47 7.98
N LYS A 152 -36.39 74.80 9.17
CA LYS A 152 -35.09 74.32 9.65
C LYS A 152 -35.10 72.81 9.88
N GLN A 153 -36.12 72.28 10.55
CA GLN A 153 -36.29 70.84 10.78
C GLN A 153 -36.52 70.07 9.48
N ARG A 154 -37.24 70.64 8.52
CA ARG A 154 -37.41 70.05 7.19
C ARG A 154 -36.08 69.80 6.49
N VAL A 155 -35.19 70.80 6.47
CA VAL A 155 -33.85 70.66 5.85
C VAL A 155 -33.04 69.57 6.56
N TYR A 156 -33.11 69.51 7.88
CA TYR A 156 -32.41 68.49 8.67
C TYR A 156 -32.95 67.07 8.37
N ILE A 157 -34.28 66.89 8.39
CA ILE A 157 -34.94 65.61 8.09
C ILE A 157 -34.63 65.17 6.64
N GLU A 158 -34.75 66.07 5.67
CA GLU A 158 -34.41 65.80 4.27
C GLU A 158 -32.95 65.38 4.12
N SER A 159 -32.03 65.95 4.91
CA SER A 159 -30.63 65.51 4.94
C SER A 159 -30.47 64.11 5.50
N ARG A 160 -31.07 63.82 6.67
CA ARG A 160 -30.96 62.50 7.29
C ARG A 160 -31.63 61.41 6.47
N LEU A 161 -32.72 61.72 5.76
CA LEU A 161 -33.36 60.79 4.83
C LEU A 161 -32.44 60.46 3.65
N ARG A 162 -31.72 61.45 3.08
CA ARG A 162 -30.72 61.18 2.06
C ARG A 162 -29.62 60.25 2.58
N ASP A 163 -29.07 60.50 3.77
CA ASP A 163 -28.05 59.62 4.37
C ASP A 163 -28.57 58.17 4.51
N ILE A 164 -29.81 58.00 4.99
CA ILE A 164 -30.45 56.68 5.15
C ILE A 164 -30.69 56.01 3.79
N GLU A 165 -31.09 56.77 2.77
CA GLU A 165 -31.29 56.25 1.42
C GLU A 165 -29.97 55.80 0.78
N GLU A 166 -28.89 56.58 0.96
CA GLU A 166 -27.55 56.23 0.53
C GLU A 166 -27.06 54.95 1.22
N ASP A 167 -27.17 54.86 2.55
CA ASP A 167 -26.80 53.67 3.33
C ASP A 167 -27.63 52.44 2.92
N SER A 168 -28.94 52.61 2.70
CA SER A 168 -29.84 51.56 2.23
C SER A 168 -29.43 51.03 0.85
N SER A 169 -29.00 51.92 -0.04
CA SER A 169 -28.49 51.54 -1.37
C SER A 169 -27.16 50.76 -1.25
N LEU A 170 -26.25 51.19 -0.37
CA LEU A 170 -24.99 50.51 -0.13
C LEU A 170 -25.19 49.10 0.43
N LEU A 171 -26.10 48.95 1.40
CA LEU A 171 -26.44 47.66 1.98
C LEU A 171 -27.07 46.72 0.95
N LYS A 172 -27.95 47.21 0.07
CA LYS A 172 -28.51 46.41 -1.04
C LYS A 172 -27.42 45.88 -1.96
N ASN A 173 -26.49 46.73 -2.39
CA ASN A 173 -25.36 46.33 -3.23
C ASN A 173 -24.48 45.28 -2.53
N HIS A 174 -24.25 45.44 -1.22
CA HIS A 174 -23.48 44.46 -0.45
C HIS A 174 -24.18 43.10 -0.37
N ILE A 175 -25.51 43.08 -0.16
CA ILE A 175 -26.32 41.86 -0.14
C ILE A 175 -26.25 41.14 -1.48
N GLU A 176 -26.38 41.86 -2.60
CA GLU A 176 -26.26 41.29 -3.94
C GLU A 176 -24.87 40.70 -4.18
N SER A 177 -23.81 41.44 -3.83
CA SER A 177 -22.43 40.95 -3.90
C SER A 177 -22.18 39.68 -3.08
N LEU A 178 -22.77 39.59 -1.88
CA LEU A 178 -22.67 38.38 -1.05
C LEU A 178 -23.43 37.20 -1.64
N ARG A 179 -24.62 37.43 -2.21
CA ARG A 179 -25.40 36.40 -2.91
C ARG A 179 -24.67 35.86 -4.13
N GLU A 180 -24.06 36.72 -4.93
CA GLU A 180 -23.24 36.31 -6.07
C GLU A 180 -22.03 35.47 -5.65
N ARG A 181 -21.34 35.90 -4.57
CA ARG A 181 -20.22 35.13 -4.01
C ARG A 181 -20.66 33.76 -3.49
N GLN A 182 -21.80 33.69 -2.82
CA GLN A 182 -22.38 32.42 -2.36
C GLN A 182 -22.70 31.49 -3.54
N ALA A 183 -23.30 32.02 -4.61
CA ALA A 183 -23.60 31.25 -5.81
C ALA A 183 -22.32 30.72 -6.49
N LYS A 184 -21.27 31.55 -6.60
CA LYS A 184 -19.96 31.14 -7.15
C LYS A 184 -19.29 30.07 -6.28
N TYR A 185 -19.31 30.23 -4.96
CA TYR A 185 -18.76 29.25 -4.03
C TYR A 185 -19.48 27.90 -4.15
N ASN A 186 -20.81 27.89 -4.12
CA ASN A 186 -21.61 26.67 -4.27
C ASN A 186 -21.36 26.00 -5.63
N GLY A 187 -21.34 26.77 -6.72
CA GLY A 187 -21.01 26.24 -8.05
C GLY A 187 -19.60 25.65 -8.14
N SER A 188 -18.63 26.20 -7.42
CA SER A 188 -17.28 25.64 -7.32
C SER A 188 -17.28 24.30 -6.58
N ILE A 189 -18.04 24.17 -5.49
CA ILE A 189 -18.19 22.92 -4.74
C ILE A 189 -18.84 21.85 -5.63
N ASP A 190 -19.93 22.20 -6.32
CA ASP A 190 -20.64 21.26 -7.21
C ASP A 190 -19.75 20.77 -8.36
N LYS A 191 -18.94 21.68 -8.92
CA LYS A 191 -17.97 21.34 -9.98
C LYS A 191 -16.91 20.35 -9.48
N VAL A 192 -16.27 20.63 -8.34
CA VAL A 192 -15.27 19.73 -7.76
C VAL A 192 -15.89 18.39 -7.39
N ALA A 193 -17.11 18.39 -6.85
CA ALA A 193 -17.83 17.16 -6.54
C ALA A 193 -18.13 16.33 -7.79
N ALA A 194 -18.43 16.97 -8.94
CA ALA A 194 -18.61 16.28 -10.21
C ALA A 194 -17.30 15.69 -10.74
N GLU A 195 -16.19 16.43 -10.67
CA GLU A 195 -14.86 15.94 -11.08
C GLU A 195 -14.44 14.72 -10.26
N VAL A 196 -14.64 14.74 -8.93
CA VAL A 196 -14.37 13.58 -8.06
C VAL A 196 -15.21 12.37 -8.45
N ARG A 197 -16.51 12.57 -8.76
CA ARG A 197 -17.38 11.48 -9.21
C ARG A 197 -16.89 10.89 -10.54
N THR A 198 -16.52 11.72 -11.50
CA THR A 198 -16.01 11.27 -12.81
C THR A 198 -14.75 10.44 -12.65
N VAL A 199 -13.75 10.91 -11.90
CA VAL A 199 -12.50 10.16 -11.66
C VAL A 199 -12.78 8.82 -10.97
N THR A 200 -13.73 8.79 -10.05
CA THR A 200 -14.12 7.55 -9.36
C THR A 200 -14.77 6.55 -10.31
N GLU A 201 -15.68 7.00 -11.18
CA GLU A 201 -16.34 6.14 -12.16
C GLU A 201 -15.34 5.61 -13.20
N ASP A 202 -14.41 6.45 -13.66
CA ASP A 202 -13.34 6.04 -14.56
C ASP A 202 -12.46 4.94 -13.93
N ALA A 203 -12.12 5.07 -12.64
CA ALA A 203 -11.39 4.04 -11.91
C ALA A 203 -12.20 2.72 -11.80
N ILE A 204 -13.51 2.79 -11.51
CA ILE A 204 -14.40 1.62 -11.48
C ILE A 204 -14.44 0.93 -12.85
N ASN A 205 -14.50 1.70 -13.94
CA ASN A 205 -14.52 1.15 -15.29
C ASN A 205 -13.22 0.41 -15.63
N VAL A 206 -12.06 0.95 -15.24
CA VAL A 206 -10.77 0.25 -15.39
C VAL A 206 -10.76 -1.07 -14.62
N LEU A 207 -11.30 -1.09 -13.39
CA LEU A 207 -11.40 -2.31 -12.59
C LEU A 207 -12.29 -3.38 -13.27
N ARG A 208 -13.45 -2.97 -13.81
CA ARG A 208 -14.36 -3.87 -14.53
C ARG A 208 -13.75 -4.42 -15.82
N GLN A 209 -13.07 -3.58 -16.60
CA GLN A 209 -12.39 -4.02 -17.82
C GLN A 209 -11.30 -5.05 -17.53
N HIS A 210 -10.55 -4.88 -16.43
CA HIS A 210 -9.57 -5.87 -16.00
C HIS A 210 -10.25 -7.18 -15.57
N GLU A 211 -11.36 -7.12 -14.83
CA GLU A 211 -12.15 -8.30 -14.47
C GLU A 211 -12.62 -9.08 -15.72
N GLU A 212 -13.22 -8.38 -16.69
CA GLU A 212 -13.66 -8.97 -17.96
C GLU A 212 -12.50 -9.63 -18.71
N MET A 213 -11.38 -8.91 -18.90
CA MET A 213 -10.20 -9.43 -19.60
C MET A 213 -9.64 -10.70 -18.93
N MET A 214 -9.50 -10.71 -17.60
CA MET A 214 -8.94 -11.85 -16.88
C MET A 214 -9.87 -13.07 -16.89
N THR A 215 -11.18 -12.84 -16.78
CA THR A 215 -12.18 -13.93 -16.80
C THR A 215 -12.36 -14.51 -18.20
N GLU A 216 -12.33 -13.68 -19.25
CA GLU A 216 -12.32 -14.14 -20.64
C GLU A 216 -11.11 -15.02 -20.96
N GLN A 217 -9.92 -14.66 -20.47
CA GLN A 217 -8.72 -15.48 -20.62
C GLN A 217 -8.89 -16.87 -20.00
N LEU A 218 -9.44 -16.95 -18.78
CA LEU A 218 -9.71 -18.23 -18.11
C LEU A 218 -10.74 -19.08 -18.85
N VAL A 219 -11.82 -18.47 -19.34
CA VAL A 219 -12.86 -19.17 -20.12
C VAL A 219 -12.27 -19.74 -21.41
N LYS A 220 -11.41 -18.98 -22.10
CA LYS A 220 -10.72 -19.43 -23.31
C LYS A 220 -9.82 -20.64 -23.03
N GLU A 221 -8.94 -20.55 -22.04
CA GLU A 221 -8.05 -21.65 -21.65
C GLU A 221 -8.84 -22.91 -21.26
N LYS A 222 -9.91 -22.75 -20.47
CA LYS A 222 -10.82 -23.85 -20.12
C LYS A 222 -11.41 -24.53 -21.36
N SER A 223 -11.90 -23.75 -22.33
CA SER A 223 -12.50 -24.30 -23.56
C SER A 223 -11.49 -25.11 -24.39
N LEU A 224 -10.24 -24.66 -24.46
CA LEU A 224 -9.17 -25.35 -25.17
C LEU A 224 -8.81 -26.67 -24.48
N TYR A 225 -8.75 -26.67 -23.15
CA TYR A 225 -8.49 -27.87 -22.36
C TYR A 225 -9.65 -28.89 -22.45
N ASP A 226 -10.90 -28.45 -22.30
CA ASP A 226 -12.09 -29.31 -22.39
C ASP A 226 -12.16 -30.03 -23.75
N GLU A 227 -11.84 -29.32 -24.84
CA GLU A 227 -11.80 -29.89 -26.19
C GLU A 227 -10.64 -30.88 -26.35
N ALA A 228 -9.45 -30.58 -25.82
CA ALA A 228 -8.31 -31.50 -25.84
C ALA A 228 -8.60 -32.79 -25.03
N LEU A 229 -9.19 -32.65 -23.84
CA LEU A 229 -9.58 -33.76 -22.97
C LEU A 229 -10.63 -34.65 -23.65
N LYS A 230 -11.65 -34.04 -24.26
CA LYS A 230 -12.69 -34.76 -25.01
C LYS A 230 -12.10 -35.57 -26.16
N ASN A 231 -11.14 -35.02 -26.88
CA ASN A 231 -10.45 -35.69 -27.98
C ASN A 231 -9.62 -36.89 -27.49
N GLU A 232 -8.88 -36.76 -26.38
CA GLU A 232 -8.13 -37.88 -25.78
C GLU A 232 -9.05 -38.97 -25.21
N LEU A 233 -10.11 -38.60 -24.50
CA LEU A 233 -11.11 -39.55 -24.02
C LEU A 233 -11.75 -40.33 -25.18
N SER A 234 -12.06 -39.66 -26.30
CA SER A 234 -12.59 -40.32 -27.49
C SER A 234 -11.65 -41.39 -28.05
N LYS A 235 -10.33 -41.12 -28.08
CA LYS A 235 -9.31 -42.09 -28.53
C LYS A 235 -9.26 -43.30 -27.60
N LEU A 236 -9.21 -43.07 -26.29
CA LEU A 236 -9.15 -44.15 -25.29
C LEU A 236 -10.41 -45.01 -25.30
N VAL A 237 -11.60 -44.40 -25.38
CA VAL A 237 -12.87 -45.13 -25.46
C VAL A 237 -12.93 -45.99 -26.71
N LYS A 238 -12.51 -45.48 -27.88
CA LYS A 238 -12.45 -46.27 -29.13
C LYS A 238 -11.50 -47.46 -29.00
N LYS A 239 -10.32 -47.27 -28.40
CA LYS A 239 -9.35 -48.36 -28.17
C LYS A 239 -9.88 -49.41 -27.19
N LEU A 240 -10.52 -48.98 -26.10
CA LEU A 240 -11.16 -49.89 -25.14
C LEU A 240 -12.29 -50.71 -25.78
N GLN A 241 -13.11 -50.08 -26.64
CA GLN A 241 -14.16 -50.76 -27.38
C GLN A 241 -13.60 -51.81 -28.33
N LEU A 242 -12.49 -51.52 -29.03
CA LEU A 242 -11.81 -52.49 -29.90
C LEU A 242 -11.31 -53.70 -29.10
N LEU A 243 -10.57 -53.46 -28.01
CA LEU A 243 -10.05 -54.51 -27.14
C LEU A 243 -11.16 -55.40 -26.56
N SER A 244 -12.26 -54.77 -26.12
CA SER A 244 -13.42 -55.49 -25.57
C SER A 244 -14.10 -56.36 -26.63
N LYS A 245 -14.22 -55.88 -27.88
CA LYS A 245 -14.78 -56.64 -29.00
C LYS A 245 -13.93 -57.86 -29.33
N SER A 246 -12.61 -57.69 -29.50
CA SER A 246 -11.69 -58.80 -29.82
C SER A 246 -11.61 -59.81 -28.68
N SER A 247 -11.63 -59.38 -27.41
CA SER A 247 -11.68 -60.29 -26.26
C SER A 247 -12.95 -61.13 -26.24
N ARG A 248 -14.12 -60.51 -26.49
CA ARG A 248 -15.39 -61.23 -26.59
C ARG A 248 -15.38 -62.22 -27.74
N HIS A 249 -14.96 -61.79 -28.93
CA HIS A 249 -14.89 -62.65 -30.11
C HIS A 249 -13.98 -63.87 -29.88
N GLY A 250 -12.82 -63.67 -29.26
CA GLY A 250 -11.92 -64.74 -28.83
C GLY A 250 -12.58 -65.76 -27.92
N LYS A 251 -13.33 -65.31 -26.92
CA LYS A 251 -14.07 -66.20 -26.00
C LYS A 251 -15.18 -66.98 -26.70
N GLU A 252 -15.92 -66.34 -27.61
CA GLU A 252 -16.99 -66.98 -28.38
C GLU A 252 -16.45 -68.08 -29.29
N VAL A 253 -15.36 -67.82 -30.03
CA VAL A 253 -14.77 -68.82 -30.93
C VAL A 253 -14.22 -70.03 -30.18
N LEU A 254 -13.63 -69.83 -28.99
CA LEU A 254 -13.18 -70.92 -28.13
C LEU A 254 -14.31 -71.86 -27.69
N GLN A 255 -15.56 -71.37 -27.58
CA GLN A 255 -16.71 -72.21 -27.24
C GLN A 255 -17.17 -73.11 -28.40
N THR A 256 -16.85 -72.74 -29.64
CA THR A 256 -17.31 -73.48 -30.83
C THR A 256 -16.46 -74.71 -31.15
N ASN A 257 -15.24 -74.82 -30.59
CA ASN A 257 -14.24 -75.85 -30.90
C ASN A 257 -13.91 -76.01 -32.41
N ASP A 258 -14.19 -74.99 -33.23
CA ASP A 258 -13.87 -74.99 -34.67
C ASP A 258 -12.40 -74.60 -34.90
N VAL A 259 -11.58 -75.60 -35.27
CA VAL A 259 -10.12 -75.45 -35.42
C VAL A 259 -9.74 -74.38 -36.44
N ARG A 260 -10.51 -74.20 -37.51
CA ARG A 260 -10.21 -73.19 -38.54
C ARG A 260 -10.42 -71.79 -37.98
N LYS A 261 -11.57 -71.55 -37.33
CA LYS A 261 -11.88 -70.25 -36.72
C LYS A 261 -10.93 -69.91 -35.57
N MET A 262 -10.48 -70.91 -34.80
CA MET A 262 -9.49 -70.70 -33.75
C MET A 262 -8.14 -70.21 -34.29
N LEU A 263 -7.71 -70.71 -35.46
CA LEU A 263 -6.48 -70.24 -36.11
C LEU A 263 -6.63 -68.82 -36.68
N GLU A 264 -7.81 -68.48 -37.22
CA GLU A 264 -8.09 -67.13 -37.75
C GLU A 264 -8.09 -66.08 -36.63
N VAL A 265 -8.79 -66.34 -35.52
CA VAL A 265 -8.85 -65.42 -34.38
C VAL A 265 -7.52 -65.28 -33.65
N LYS A 266 -6.67 -66.31 -33.66
CA LYS A 266 -5.31 -66.23 -33.12
C LYS A 266 -4.53 -65.08 -33.74
N HIS A 267 -4.56 -64.93 -35.07
CA HIS A 267 -3.83 -63.85 -35.75
C HIS A 267 -4.37 -62.45 -35.40
N GLU A 268 -5.69 -62.30 -35.26
CA GLU A 268 -6.32 -61.04 -34.81
C GLU A 268 -5.89 -60.67 -33.38
N LEU A 269 -5.90 -61.65 -32.47
CA LEU A 269 -5.49 -61.45 -31.08
C LEU A 269 -3.99 -61.18 -30.96
N ASP A 270 -3.15 -61.88 -31.72
CA ASP A 270 -1.71 -61.64 -31.76
C ASP A 270 -1.39 -60.21 -32.21
N GLY A 271 -2.09 -59.68 -33.22
CA GLY A 271 -1.98 -58.28 -33.64
C GLY A 271 -2.43 -57.29 -32.55
N THR A 272 -3.55 -57.58 -31.90
CA THR A 272 -4.10 -56.76 -30.80
C THR A 272 -3.18 -56.75 -29.57
N VAL A 273 -2.53 -57.87 -29.27
CA VAL A 273 -1.59 -58.04 -28.15
C VAL A 273 -0.21 -57.46 -28.48
N ALA A 274 0.20 -57.45 -29.75
CA ALA A 274 1.42 -56.77 -30.18
C ALA A 274 1.32 -55.24 -30.01
N GLU A 275 0.13 -54.66 -30.23
CA GLU A 275 -0.19 -53.26 -29.87
C GLU A 275 -0.50 -53.07 -28.37
N ARG A 276 0.15 -53.87 -27.51
CA ARG A 276 0.09 -53.72 -26.06
C ARG A 276 0.30 -52.25 -25.69
N PHE A 277 -0.46 -51.80 -24.70
CA PHE A 277 -0.38 -50.45 -24.15
C PHE A 277 1.02 -50.27 -23.51
N GLN A 278 2.03 -49.96 -24.33
CA GLN A 278 3.35 -49.55 -23.87
C GLN A 278 3.24 -48.07 -23.50
N ASP A 279 3.29 -47.81 -22.19
CA ASP A 279 3.57 -46.51 -21.54
C ASP A 279 3.10 -45.25 -22.27
N SER A 280 1.83 -45.21 -22.66
CA SER A 280 1.21 -44.00 -23.19
C SER A 280 0.23 -43.47 -22.15
N THR A 281 0.73 -43.00 -21.01
CA THR A 281 -0.04 -42.09 -20.16
C THR A 281 -0.52 -40.93 -21.05
N PRO A 282 -1.82 -40.59 -21.08
CA PRO A 282 -2.33 -39.53 -21.94
C PRO A 282 -1.57 -38.24 -21.62
N LEU A 283 -0.82 -37.72 -22.61
CA LEU A 283 -0.03 -36.50 -22.51
C LEU A 283 -0.94 -35.27 -22.63
N LEU A 284 -1.99 -35.20 -21.82
CA LEU A 284 -2.74 -33.95 -21.67
C LEU A 284 -1.95 -33.07 -20.71
N ARG A 285 -1.66 -31.83 -21.11
CA ARG A 285 -1.09 -30.83 -20.19
C ARG A 285 -2.17 -30.48 -19.17
N TYR A 286 -1.86 -30.54 -17.87
CA TYR A 286 -2.74 -30.11 -16.79
C TYR A 286 -2.34 -28.71 -16.30
N PRO A 287 -2.85 -27.65 -16.94
CA PRO A 287 -2.61 -26.29 -16.47
C PRO A 287 -3.32 -26.06 -15.15
N GLU A 288 -2.60 -25.53 -14.17
CA GLU A 288 -3.21 -24.96 -12.96
C GLU A 288 -3.03 -23.45 -12.94
N PHE A 289 -4.04 -22.75 -12.43
CA PHE A 289 -4.16 -21.30 -12.48
C PHE A 289 -4.20 -20.72 -11.08
N LYS A 290 -3.44 -19.65 -10.84
CA LYS A 290 -3.50 -18.89 -9.57
C LYS A 290 -3.45 -17.40 -9.86
N TYR A 291 -4.38 -16.66 -9.28
CA TYR A 291 -4.36 -15.20 -9.36
C TYR A 291 -3.64 -14.61 -8.14
N SER A 292 -2.69 -13.72 -8.40
CA SER A 292 -2.00 -12.95 -7.37
C SER A 292 -2.51 -11.52 -7.37
N VAL A 293 -2.97 -11.03 -6.23
CA VAL A 293 -3.43 -9.65 -6.07
C VAL A 293 -2.22 -8.76 -5.77
N ASN A 294 -2.07 -7.66 -6.50
CA ASN A 294 -1.06 -6.67 -6.16
C ASN A 294 -1.63 -5.72 -5.10
N THR A 295 -1.02 -5.68 -3.92
CA THR A 295 -1.50 -4.89 -2.78
C THR A 295 -1.03 -3.44 -2.82
N LEU A 296 -0.06 -3.12 -3.68
CA LEU A 296 0.46 -1.77 -3.87
C LEU A 296 -0.03 -1.25 -5.23
N LEU A 297 -1.10 -0.45 -5.22
CA LEU A 297 -1.69 0.20 -6.40
C LEU A 297 -0.79 1.28 -7.03
N GLN A 298 0.51 1.33 -6.71
CA GLN A 298 1.42 2.39 -7.17
C GLN A 298 1.63 2.38 -8.69
N ASP A 299 1.46 1.22 -9.35
CA ASP A 299 1.73 1.05 -10.79
C ASP A 299 0.52 0.59 -11.62
N PHE A 300 -0.72 0.74 -11.13
CA PHE A 300 -1.95 0.26 -11.80
C PHE A 300 -1.99 -1.24 -12.18
N SER A 301 -1.03 -2.04 -11.71
CA SER A 301 -1.09 -3.50 -11.84
C SER A 301 -2.04 -4.03 -10.75
N LEU A 302 -3.23 -4.50 -11.15
CA LEU A 302 -4.25 -5.06 -10.23
C LEU A 302 -3.92 -6.48 -9.77
N GLY A 303 -3.00 -7.14 -10.46
CA GLY A 303 -2.59 -8.52 -10.21
C GLY A 303 -2.11 -9.21 -11.46
N ALA A 304 -1.73 -10.49 -11.30
CA ALA A 304 -1.27 -11.33 -12.39
C ALA A 304 -1.84 -12.75 -12.26
N LEU A 305 -2.27 -13.31 -13.39
CA LEU A 305 -2.63 -14.71 -13.53
C LEU A 305 -1.37 -15.53 -13.80
N HIS A 306 -1.11 -16.48 -12.92
CA HIS A 306 -0.02 -17.44 -13.05
C HIS A 306 -0.57 -18.75 -13.56
N VAL A 307 0.14 -19.36 -14.51
CA VAL A 307 -0.19 -20.67 -15.08
C VAL A 307 1.01 -21.59 -14.88
N THR A 308 0.76 -22.80 -14.42
CA THR A 308 1.78 -23.85 -14.38
C THR A 308 1.38 -25.02 -15.24
N PHE A 309 2.34 -25.62 -15.94
CA PHE A 309 2.17 -26.87 -16.70
C PHE A 309 2.96 -28.02 -16.05
N THR A 310 3.34 -27.84 -14.78
CA THR A 310 4.03 -28.87 -14.00
C THR A 310 3.11 -30.05 -13.78
N GLU A 311 3.63 -31.25 -14.01
CA GLU A 311 2.95 -32.50 -13.72
C GLU A 311 3.61 -33.16 -12.50
N PRO A 312 2.92 -33.22 -11.35
CA PRO A 312 3.45 -33.84 -10.13
C PRO A 312 3.96 -35.26 -10.37
N TYR A 313 3.22 -36.07 -11.14
CA TYR A 313 3.60 -37.45 -11.44
C TYR A 313 4.91 -37.55 -12.25
N PHE A 314 5.20 -36.63 -13.17
CA PHE A 314 6.48 -36.66 -13.91
C PHE A 314 7.64 -36.05 -13.14
N SER A 315 7.35 -35.32 -12.06
CA SER A 315 8.37 -34.71 -11.21
C SER A 315 9.13 -35.77 -10.41
N VAL A 316 10.41 -35.50 -10.11
CA VAL A 316 11.32 -36.51 -9.54
C VAL A 316 12.07 -35.99 -8.32
N GLY A 317 12.21 -36.86 -7.31
CA GLY A 317 13.15 -36.67 -6.20
C GLY A 317 14.48 -37.35 -6.50
N SER A 318 15.60 -36.68 -6.27
CA SER A 318 16.94 -37.24 -6.42
C SER A 318 17.89 -36.81 -5.29
N GLY A 319 18.84 -37.67 -4.92
CA GLY A 319 19.84 -37.40 -3.89
C GLY A 319 19.84 -38.43 -2.76
N GLN A 320 21.00 -38.62 -2.12
CA GLN A 320 21.20 -39.64 -1.10
C GLN A 320 20.27 -39.46 0.11
N GLY A 321 19.96 -38.22 0.47
CA GLY A 321 19.05 -37.89 1.55
C GLY A 321 17.59 -38.32 1.36
N LEU A 322 17.21 -38.91 0.20
CA LEU A 322 15.90 -39.56 0.03
C LEU A 322 15.84 -40.98 0.59
N ALA A 323 16.99 -41.64 0.68
CA ALA A 323 17.08 -43.05 1.06
C ALA A 323 17.86 -43.25 2.37
N GLU A 324 18.92 -42.48 2.61
CA GLU A 324 19.85 -42.70 3.72
C GLU A 324 20.24 -41.38 4.39
N SER A 325 20.39 -41.41 5.71
CA SER A 325 20.91 -40.29 6.51
C SER A 325 21.53 -40.77 7.83
N ILE A 326 22.23 -39.89 8.54
CA ILE A 326 22.86 -40.18 9.84
C ILE A 326 22.19 -39.32 10.91
N GLN A 327 21.90 -39.93 12.06
CA GLN A 327 21.34 -39.24 13.22
C GLN A 327 22.20 -38.03 13.63
N GLY A 328 21.59 -36.85 13.66
CA GLY A 328 22.21 -35.59 14.07
C GLY A 328 23.03 -34.88 13.00
N GLU A 329 23.10 -35.39 11.77
CA GLU A 329 23.78 -34.75 10.64
C GLU A 329 22.77 -34.18 9.64
N ALA A 330 23.08 -33.01 9.06
CA ALA A 330 22.24 -32.41 8.03
C ALA A 330 22.29 -33.27 6.75
N SER A 331 21.12 -33.57 6.20
CA SER A 331 20.96 -34.36 4.98
C SER A 331 20.16 -33.57 3.95
N TYR A 332 20.43 -33.85 2.67
CA TYR A 332 19.91 -33.07 1.55
C TYR A 332 19.42 -33.97 0.41
N PHE A 333 18.39 -33.49 -0.29
CA PHE A 333 17.98 -34.03 -1.58
C PHE A 333 17.33 -32.94 -2.43
N THR A 334 17.13 -33.21 -3.70
CA THR A 334 16.57 -32.26 -4.67
C THR A 334 15.28 -32.82 -5.25
N VAL A 335 14.24 -31.99 -5.30
CA VAL A 335 13.02 -32.25 -6.08
C VAL A 335 13.09 -31.44 -7.36
N THR A 336 12.86 -32.08 -8.50
CA THR A 336 12.84 -31.43 -9.82
C THR A 336 11.43 -31.52 -10.39
N THR A 337 10.78 -30.39 -10.60
CA THR A 337 9.46 -30.30 -11.24
C THR A 337 9.58 -30.45 -12.75
N MET A 338 8.70 -31.26 -13.34
CA MET A 338 8.71 -31.57 -14.76
C MET A 338 7.33 -31.37 -15.39
N ASP A 339 7.30 -31.02 -16.67
CA ASP A 339 6.07 -30.95 -17.46
C ASP A 339 5.66 -32.34 -17.98
N SER A 340 4.53 -32.42 -18.68
CA SER A 340 4.04 -33.68 -19.26
C SER A 340 5.00 -34.30 -20.29
N SER A 341 5.96 -33.55 -20.83
CA SER A 341 6.99 -34.07 -21.74
C SER A 341 8.24 -34.59 -21.01
N GLY A 342 8.25 -34.55 -19.66
CA GLY A 342 9.41 -34.92 -18.85
C GLY A 342 10.53 -33.88 -18.85
N LYS A 343 10.25 -32.65 -19.31
CA LYS A 343 11.23 -31.55 -19.31
C LYS A 343 11.10 -30.77 -18.01
N THR A 344 12.23 -30.38 -17.42
CA THR A 344 12.25 -29.51 -16.24
C THR A 344 11.50 -28.21 -16.52
N THR A 345 10.59 -27.86 -15.61
CA THR A 345 9.77 -26.65 -15.68
C THR A 345 9.67 -26.01 -14.30
N TYR A 346 9.40 -24.70 -14.27
CA TYR A 346 9.26 -23.93 -13.05
C TYR A 346 7.99 -23.09 -13.09
N SER A 347 7.24 -23.09 -12.00
CA SER A 347 6.23 -22.07 -11.75
C SER A 347 6.21 -21.68 -10.28
N GLU A 348 6.00 -20.39 -10.00
CA GLU A 348 5.94 -19.85 -8.62
C GLU A 348 4.75 -20.41 -7.81
N ILE A 349 3.84 -21.12 -8.48
CA ILE A 349 2.60 -21.66 -7.89
C ILE A 349 2.65 -23.17 -7.66
N ASP A 350 3.74 -23.85 -8.03
CA ASP A 350 3.90 -25.31 -7.91
C ASP A 350 3.95 -25.82 -6.46
N ASN A 351 4.25 -24.93 -5.49
CA ASN A 351 4.25 -25.17 -4.05
C ASN A 351 4.69 -26.59 -3.63
N VAL A 352 6.00 -26.79 -3.57
CA VAL A 352 6.58 -28.10 -3.20
C VAL A 352 6.59 -28.28 -1.69
N THR A 353 5.88 -29.29 -1.21
CA THR A 353 5.78 -29.61 0.22
C THR A 353 6.42 -30.95 0.54
N ILE A 354 7.07 -31.02 1.71
CA ILE A 354 7.82 -32.19 2.17
C ILE A 354 7.39 -32.52 3.59
N GLU A 355 6.94 -33.75 3.81
CA GLU A 355 6.63 -34.29 5.13
C GLU A 355 7.50 -35.51 5.40
N ILE A 356 8.25 -35.49 6.50
CA ILE A 356 9.11 -36.61 6.92
C ILE A 356 8.55 -37.18 8.22
N THR A 357 7.81 -38.28 8.09
CA THR A 357 7.06 -38.89 9.21
C THR A 357 7.70 -40.20 9.65
N SER A 358 7.65 -40.52 10.94
CA SER A 358 8.16 -41.81 11.43
C SER A 358 7.15 -42.92 11.17
N ILE A 359 7.62 -44.12 10.83
CA ILE A 359 6.75 -45.30 10.73
C ILE A 359 6.34 -45.85 12.11
N ARG A 360 6.97 -45.39 13.20
CA ARG A 360 6.66 -45.79 14.58
C ARG A 360 5.85 -44.70 15.28
N GLN A 361 4.72 -45.08 15.87
CA GLN A 361 3.87 -44.16 16.65
C GLN A 361 4.64 -43.59 17.85
N GLY A 362 4.54 -42.28 18.08
CA GLY A 362 5.16 -41.57 19.22
C GLY A 362 6.50 -40.89 18.94
N ILE A 363 7.08 -41.01 17.74
CA ILE A 363 8.26 -40.25 17.31
C ILE A 363 7.80 -39.00 16.56
N ARG A 364 8.33 -37.83 16.91
CA ARG A 364 8.01 -36.57 16.22
C ARG A 364 8.52 -36.57 14.78
N ASP A 365 7.76 -35.93 13.91
CA ASP A 365 8.15 -35.69 12.52
C ASP A 365 9.44 -34.87 12.43
N ILE A 366 10.19 -35.10 11.35
CA ILE A 366 11.44 -34.37 11.11
C ILE A 366 11.11 -33.12 10.29
N PRO A 367 11.40 -31.92 10.79
CA PRO A 367 11.21 -30.70 10.02
C PRO A 367 12.16 -30.69 8.82
N ALA A 368 11.59 -30.42 7.64
CA ALA A 368 12.33 -30.23 6.40
C ALA A 368 12.24 -28.77 5.96
N PHE A 369 13.35 -28.22 5.47
CA PHE A 369 13.43 -26.90 4.89
C PHE A 369 13.56 -27.02 3.38
N VAL A 370 12.59 -26.47 2.65
CA VAL A 370 12.56 -26.45 1.19
C VAL A 370 13.05 -25.09 0.70
N LYS A 371 14.08 -25.10 -0.13
CA LYS A 371 14.62 -23.91 -0.80
C LYS A 371 14.32 -24.00 -2.28
N ASP A 372 13.42 -23.13 -2.75
CA ASP A 372 13.15 -22.93 -4.17
C ASP A 372 14.35 -22.23 -4.86
N LEU A 373 14.91 -22.86 -5.89
CA LEU A 373 16.02 -22.32 -6.68
C LEU A 373 15.55 -21.50 -7.89
N LYS A 374 14.23 -21.40 -8.11
CA LYS A 374 13.58 -20.67 -9.21
C LYS A 374 13.96 -21.14 -10.60
N ASP A 375 14.31 -22.42 -10.74
CA ASP A 375 14.68 -23.06 -12.01
C ASP A 375 14.00 -24.43 -12.19
N GLY A 376 12.99 -24.72 -11.38
CA GLY A 376 12.28 -26.00 -11.34
C GLY A 376 12.94 -27.02 -10.41
N ARG A 377 14.00 -26.64 -9.70
CA ARG A 377 14.64 -27.48 -8.68
C ARG A 377 14.44 -26.88 -7.29
N TYR A 378 14.13 -27.76 -6.35
CA TYR A 378 13.88 -27.43 -4.95
C TYR A 378 14.86 -28.22 -4.09
N CYS A 379 15.75 -27.51 -3.40
CA CYS A 379 16.72 -28.12 -2.50
C CYS A 379 16.07 -28.32 -1.13
N VAL A 380 15.97 -29.56 -0.70
CA VAL A 380 15.41 -29.93 0.60
C VAL A 380 16.53 -30.26 1.56
N SER A 381 16.46 -29.74 2.78
CA SER A 381 17.38 -30.04 3.87
C SER A 381 16.64 -30.43 5.15
N TYR A 382 17.15 -31.41 5.88
CA TYR A 382 16.58 -31.83 7.16
C TYR A 382 17.67 -32.41 8.08
N THR A 383 17.38 -32.53 9.37
CA THR A 383 18.32 -33.10 10.35
C THR A 383 17.59 -34.07 11.27
N PRO A 384 17.76 -35.40 11.08
CA PRO A 384 17.05 -36.40 11.87
C PRO A 384 17.65 -36.51 13.28
N ARG A 385 16.84 -36.31 14.33
CA ARG A 385 17.31 -36.39 15.72
C ARG A 385 17.38 -37.81 16.27
N VAL A 386 16.68 -38.75 15.64
CA VAL A 386 16.51 -40.13 16.10
C VAL A 386 16.79 -41.07 14.94
N ALA A 387 17.54 -42.14 15.21
CA ALA A 387 17.77 -43.23 14.27
C ALA A 387 16.52 -44.08 14.06
N GLY A 388 16.31 -44.56 12.85
CA GLY A 388 15.12 -45.35 12.52
C GLY A 388 14.71 -45.20 11.07
N ILE A 389 13.55 -45.77 10.75
CA ILE A 389 12.98 -45.71 9.41
C ILE A 389 11.90 -44.63 9.40
N PHE A 390 11.95 -43.77 8.39
CA PHE A 390 11.01 -42.68 8.16
C PHE A 390 10.45 -42.78 6.74
N LYS A 391 9.37 -42.05 6.51
CA LYS A 391 8.67 -41.94 5.24
C LYS A 391 8.74 -40.49 4.79
N ILE A 392 9.30 -40.25 3.61
CA ILE A 392 9.34 -38.93 2.99
C ILE A 392 8.20 -38.85 1.98
N SER A 393 7.19 -38.04 2.30
CA SER A 393 6.11 -37.71 1.38
C SER A 393 6.45 -36.38 0.71
N ILE A 394 6.62 -36.42 -0.61
CA ILE A 394 6.86 -35.25 -1.45
C ILE A 394 5.60 -34.99 -2.25
N LYS A 395 5.13 -33.74 -2.22
CA LYS A 395 4.00 -33.29 -3.01
C LYS A 395 4.36 -32.04 -3.80
N VAL A 396 3.79 -31.93 -4.98
CA VAL A 396 3.82 -30.76 -5.86
C VAL A 396 2.36 -30.43 -6.11
N ARG A 397 1.91 -29.22 -5.75
CA ARG A 397 0.48 -28.81 -5.82
C ARG A 397 -0.45 -29.78 -5.04
N ASP A 398 -0.04 -30.17 -3.84
CA ASP A 398 -0.73 -31.14 -2.96
C ASP A 398 -0.85 -32.59 -3.49
N ASP A 399 -0.46 -32.84 -4.74
CA ASP A 399 -0.39 -34.17 -5.34
C ASP A 399 0.97 -34.84 -5.15
N PRO A 400 1.02 -36.15 -4.87
CA PRO A 400 2.28 -36.87 -4.69
C PRO A 400 3.05 -36.99 -6.01
N ILE A 401 4.38 -36.79 -5.94
CA ILE A 401 5.25 -37.07 -7.09
C ILE A 401 5.45 -38.57 -7.30
N ASN A 402 5.94 -38.99 -8.47
CA ASN A 402 6.25 -40.39 -8.71
C ASN A 402 7.32 -40.91 -7.73
N GLY A 403 7.10 -42.13 -7.23
CA GLY A 403 7.91 -42.75 -6.18
C GLY A 403 7.64 -42.24 -4.76
N SER A 404 6.89 -41.13 -4.60
CA SER A 404 6.42 -40.70 -3.29
C SER A 404 5.33 -41.65 -2.81
N PRO A 405 5.39 -42.15 -1.57
CA PRO A 405 6.36 -41.81 -0.53
C PRO A 405 7.65 -42.65 -0.56
N PHE A 406 8.79 -42.02 -0.26
CA PHE A 406 10.10 -42.67 -0.21
C PHE A 406 10.42 -43.21 1.19
N LYS A 407 11.15 -44.33 1.23
CA LYS A 407 11.64 -44.93 2.50
C LYS A 407 13.01 -44.35 2.85
N LEU A 408 13.08 -43.63 3.96
CA LEU A 408 14.33 -43.10 4.53
C LEU A 408 14.83 -43.98 5.67
N VAL A 409 16.09 -44.37 5.63
CA VAL A 409 16.80 -45.06 6.71
C VAL A 409 17.77 -44.09 7.38
N VAL A 410 17.50 -43.74 8.63
CA VAL A 410 18.40 -42.95 9.48
C VAL A 410 19.26 -43.91 10.30
N ALA A 411 20.54 -44.00 9.97
CA ALA A 411 21.52 -44.75 10.73
C ALA A 411 21.78 -44.06 12.09
N PRO A 412 21.96 -44.81 13.18
CA PRO A 412 22.43 -44.23 14.43
C PRO A 412 23.80 -43.61 14.22
N LYS A 413 24.03 -42.47 14.86
CA LYS A 413 25.35 -41.85 14.85
C LYS A 413 26.33 -42.90 15.37
N PRO A 414 27.37 -43.29 14.62
CA PRO A 414 28.29 -44.30 15.09
C PRO A 414 28.80 -43.88 16.46
N LYS A 415 28.62 -44.76 17.47
CA LYS A 415 29.29 -44.60 18.76
C LYS A 415 30.75 -44.44 18.42
N GLN A 416 31.35 -43.32 18.80
CA GLN A 416 32.74 -43.01 18.51
C GLN A 416 33.59 -44.26 18.70
N ALA A 417 33.96 -44.92 17.60
CA ALA A 417 35.32 -45.36 17.49
C ALA A 417 36.09 -44.05 17.64
N VAL A 418 36.75 -43.90 18.78
CA VAL A 418 37.64 -42.78 19.04
C VAL A 418 38.73 -42.86 17.99
N CYS A 419 38.47 -42.31 16.82
CA CYS A 419 39.53 -41.91 15.95
C CYS A 419 40.08 -40.64 16.57
N LYS A 420 41.34 -40.71 16.99
CA LYS A 420 42.10 -39.58 17.53
C LYS A 420 42.35 -38.56 16.39
N PHE A 421 41.32 -37.85 15.93
CA PHE A 421 41.51 -36.73 15.03
C PHE A 421 41.70 -35.49 15.87
N HIS A 422 42.94 -35.01 15.86
CA HIS A 422 43.42 -33.88 16.64
C HIS A 422 42.64 -32.61 16.31
N ASP A 423 42.58 -31.71 17.29
CA ASP A 423 42.13 -30.34 17.16
C ASP A 423 42.62 -29.71 15.85
N VAL A 424 41.70 -29.28 14.98
CA VAL A 424 42.07 -28.34 13.91
C VAL A 424 42.60 -27.08 14.61
N ILE A 425 43.92 -26.92 14.59
CA ILE A 425 44.61 -25.80 15.25
C ILE A 425 44.16 -24.53 14.53
N LEU A 426 43.36 -23.72 15.22
CA LEU A 426 42.98 -22.40 14.73
C LEU A 426 44.24 -21.52 14.59
N PRO A 427 44.26 -20.55 13.66
CA PRO A 427 45.42 -19.69 13.49
C PRO A 427 45.81 -19.01 14.80
N ARG A 428 47.09 -19.12 15.20
CA ARG A 428 47.60 -18.61 16.50
C ARG A 428 47.31 -17.13 16.76
N LYS A 429 47.15 -16.34 15.70
CA LYS A 429 46.84 -14.91 15.73
C LYS A 429 45.37 -14.60 16.01
N TRP A 430 44.51 -15.61 16.10
CA TRP A 430 43.09 -15.40 16.39
C TRP A 430 42.87 -15.08 17.86
N ILE A 431 42.00 -14.11 18.10
CA ILE A 431 41.51 -13.80 19.43
C ILE A 431 40.26 -14.64 19.75
N PRO A 432 39.92 -14.87 21.04
CA PRO A 432 38.73 -15.61 21.42
C PRO A 432 37.46 -15.06 20.77
N GLN A 433 36.51 -15.94 20.43
CA GLN A 433 35.26 -15.50 19.83
C GLN A 433 34.43 -14.68 20.83
N PRO A 434 33.87 -13.53 20.42
CA PRO A 434 32.95 -12.79 21.25
C PRO A 434 31.70 -13.62 21.52
N LYS A 435 31.08 -13.40 22.68
CA LYS A 435 29.85 -14.08 23.09
C LYS A 435 28.63 -13.19 22.90
N ASN A 436 27.50 -13.78 22.52
CA ASN A 436 26.22 -13.11 22.49
C ASN A 436 25.68 -12.87 23.92
N ARG A 437 24.51 -12.23 24.04
CA ARG A 437 23.88 -11.93 25.33
C ARG A 437 23.50 -13.19 26.14
N GLU A 438 23.43 -14.33 25.48
CA GLU A 438 23.08 -15.65 26.06
C GLU A 438 24.33 -16.45 26.45
N GLY A 439 25.53 -15.90 26.23
CA GLY A 439 26.81 -16.52 26.59
C GLY A 439 27.36 -17.49 25.53
N GLU A 440 26.71 -17.61 24.38
CA GLU A 440 27.15 -18.44 23.26
C GLU A 440 28.14 -17.68 22.37
N GLU A 441 29.17 -18.35 21.86
CA GLU A 441 30.14 -17.73 20.95
C GLU A 441 29.48 -17.38 19.60
N LEU A 442 29.79 -16.19 19.08
CA LEU A 442 29.35 -15.79 17.74
C LEU A 442 30.01 -16.67 16.67
N ASN A 443 29.24 -16.98 15.62
CA ASN A 443 29.67 -17.81 14.50
C ASN A 443 30.90 -17.23 13.77
N PHE A 444 31.00 -15.90 13.69
CA PHE A 444 32.15 -15.22 13.14
C PHE A 444 32.45 -13.92 13.89
N HIS A 445 33.68 -13.44 13.76
CA HIS A 445 34.13 -12.16 14.30
C HIS A 445 35.02 -11.45 13.27
N LEU A 446 34.70 -10.18 12.98
CA LEU A 446 35.55 -9.30 12.18
C LEU A 446 36.47 -8.50 13.12
N VAL A 447 37.76 -8.83 13.11
CA VAL A 447 38.78 -8.12 13.88
C VAL A 447 39.38 -7.04 13.00
N GLU A 448 39.04 -5.78 13.26
CA GLU A 448 39.69 -4.67 12.58
C GLU A 448 41.17 -4.61 12.94
N LEU A 449 42.03 -4.58 11.92
CA LEU A 449 43.47 -4.55 12.09
C LEU A 449 43.94 -3.10 12.22
N ASP A 450 44.50 -2.77 13.37
CA ASP A 450 45.11 -1.46 13.61
C ASP A 450 46.45 -1.37 12.86
N PRO A 451 46.69 -0.34 12.02
CA PRO A 451 47.92 -0.22 11.24
C PRO A 451 49.20 -0.14 12.10
N VAL A 452 49.09 0.20 13.39
CA VAL A 452 50.22 0.30 14.32
C VAL A 452 50.39 -1.00 15.10
N SER A 453 49.35 -1.45 15.80
CA SER A 453 49.36 -2.61 16.69
C SER A 453 49.39 -3.93 15.93
N ASN A 454 48.88 -3.96 14.70
CA ASN A 454 48.90 -5.13 13.79
C ASN A 454 49.76 -4.87 12.54
N ALA A 455 50.77 -3.99 12.64
CA ALA A 455 51.54 -3.48 11.51
C ALA A 455 52.01 -4.57 10.52
N GLN A 456 52.56 -5.69 11.00
CA GLN A 456 53.06 -6.76 10.13
C GLN A 456 51.94 -7.38 9.28
N GLU A 457 50.83 -7.77 9.90
CA GLU A 457 49.70 -8.40 9.22
C GLU A 457 48.98 -7.42 8.30
N TYR A 458 48.80 -6.18 8.77
CA TYR A 458 48.20 -5.12 7.98
C TYR A 458 49.03 -4.80 6.74
N GLN A 459 50.36 -4.65 6.88
CA GLN A 459 51.28 -4.40 5.77
C GLN A 459 51.32 -5.56 4.78
N GLU A 460 51.21 -6.81 5.23
CA GLU A 460 51.19 -7.97 4.34
C GLU A 460 49.98 -7.92 3.38
N VAL A 461 48.78 -7.67 3.92
CA VAL A 461 47.55 -7.54 3.13
C VAL A 461 47.60 -6.29 2.25
N GLN A 462 48.03 -5.16 2.81
CA GLN A 462 48.18 -3.90 2.09
C GLN A 462 49.16 -4.02 0.91
N ASN A 463 50.29 -4.70 1.10
CA ASN A 463 51.30 -4.88 0.06
C ASN A 463 50.77 -5.75 -1.08
N GLN A 464 50.00 -6.81 -0.78
CA GLN A 464 49.36 -7.62 -1.82
C GLN A 464 48.33 -6.81 -2.62
N PHE A 465 47.50 -6.03 -1.94
CA PHE A 465 46.54 -5.14 -2.60
C PHE A 465 47.23 -4.10 -3.49
N ARG A 466 48.31 -3.48 -2.98
CA ARG A 466 49.05 -2.41 -3.66
C ARG A 466 49.89 -2.86 -4.85
N LYS A 467 50.17 -4.16 -5.00
CA LYS A 467 50.87 -4.70 -6.20
C LYS A 467 50.17 -4.28 -7.48
N THR A 468 48.84 -4.26 -7.49
CA THR A 468 48.03 -3.96 -8.68
C THR A 468 47.19 -2.70 -8.51
N CYS A 469 46.70 -2.44 -7.30
CA CYS A 469 45.99 -1.22 -6.95
C CYS A 469 47.00 -0.18 -6.41
N LYS A 470 47.74 0.47 -7.31
CA LYS A 470 48.66 1.59 -6.97
C LYS A 470 47.92 2.72 -6.25
N ASN A 471 48.56 3.86 -5.98
CA ASN A 471 48.03 5.03 -5.23
C ASN A 471 46.68 5.65 -5.70
N LYS A 472 45.97 5.04 -6.65
CA LYS A 472 44.64 5.42 -7.15
C LYS A 472 43.48 4.83 -6.36
N ILE A 473 43.72 3.90 -5.43
CA ILE A 473 42.67 3.29 -4.60
C ILE A 473 43.13 3.33 -3.13
N MET A 474 42.35 3.97 -2.27
CA MET A 474 42.65 4.14 -0.86
C MET A 474 42.03 3.00 -0.05
N ILE A 475 42.86 2.28 0.72
CA ILE A 475 42.37 1.34 1.73
C ILE A 475 41.86 2.17 2.92
N LEU A 476 40.59 1.99 3.26
CA LEU A 476 39.96 2.61 4.42
C LEU A 476 40.13 1.73 5.66
N LYS A 477 39.92 0.41 5.51
CA LYS A 477 39.93 -0.55 6.61
C LYS A 477 40.30 -1.95 6.14
N ILE A 478 41.00 -2.70 6.98
CA ILE A 478 41.25 -4.13 6.81
C ILE A 478 40.74 -4.84 8.06
N ALA A 479 39.85 -5.82 7.89
CA ALA A 479 39.36 -6.65 8.98
C ALA A 479 39.72 -8.12 8.72
N ARG A 480 40.37 -8.77 9.69
CA ARG A 480 40.55 -10.22 9.69
C ARG A 480 39.22 -10.88 10.00
N VAL A 481 38.83 -11.85 9.18
CA VAL A 481 37.68 -12.70 9.46
C VAL A 481 38.13 -13.85 10.37
N GLN A 482 37.41 -14.09 11.45
CA GLN A 482 37.58 -15.25 12.32
C GLN A 482 36.27 -16.03 12.34
N ASN A 483 36.24 -17.16 11.63
CA ASN A 483 35.11 -18.06 11.62
C ASN A 483 35.62 -19.49 11.80
N PRO A 484 35.58 -20.04 13.04
CA PRO A 484 36.13 -21.36 13.33
C PRO A 484 35.49 -22.47 12.51
N ALA A 485 34.19 -22.40 12.24
CA ALA A 485 33.47 -23.42 11.48
C ALA A 485 33.94 -23.44 10.02
N LEU A 486 33.98 -22.27 9.36
CA LEU A 486 34.45 -22.17 7.98
C LEU A 486 35.93 -22.55 7.84
N TYR A 487 36.76 -22.14 8.81
CA TYR A 487 38.17 -22.49 8.78
C TYR A 487 38.39 -24.00 8.96
N ARG A 488 37.58 -24.67 9.79
CA ARG A 488 37.59 -26.14 9.90
C ARG A 488 37.17 -26.80 8.60
N THR A 489 36.07 -26.36 7.99
CA THR A 489 35.61 -26.89 6.69
C THR A 489 36.70 -26.73 5.62
N PHE A 490 37.31 -25.55 5.53
CA PHE A 490 38.42 -25.28 4.62
C PHE A 490 39.64 -26.18 4.91
N THR A 491 40.04 -26.30 6.17
CA THR A 491 41.23 -27.09 6.55
C THR A 491 41.03 -28.59 6.29
N MET A 492 39.83 -29.11 6.57
CA MET A 492 39.50 -30.51 6.26
C MET A 492 39.47 -30.75 4.75
N ARG A 493 38.91 -29.82 3.97
CA ARG A 493 38.92 -29.91 2.51
C ARG A 493 40.34 -29.86 1.96
N LYS A 494 41.17 -28.96 2.49
CA LYS A 494 42.60 -28.85 2.15
C LYS A 494 43.34 -30.14 2.43
N GLN A 495 43.19 -30.71 3.63
CA GLN A 495 43.82 -31.98 3.99
C GLN A 495 43.41 -33.09 3.02
N LYS A 496 42.12 -33.22 2.74
CA LYS A 496 41.61 -34.22 1.79
C LYS A 496 42.20 -34.03 0.38
N MET A 497 42.23 -32.80 -0.12
CA MET A 497 42.81 -32.51 -1.43
C MET A 497 44.32 -32.78 -1.46
N ASP A 498 45.05 -32.44 -0.39
CA ASP A 498 46.48 -32.69 -0.24
C ASP A 498 46.82 -34.19 -0.16
N GLU A 499 45.98 -35.01 0.47
CA GLU A 499 46.12 -36.47 0.52
C GLU A 499 45.87 -37.14 -0.85
N GLU A 500 45.04 -36.54 -1.69
CA GLU A 500 44.66 -37.07 -3.01
C GLU A 500 45.60 -36.59 -4.13
N ARG A 501 45.53 -35.30 -4.50
CA ARG A 501 46.17 -34.75 -5.72
C ARG A 501 46.90 -33.42 -5.50
N GLY A 502 46.83 -32.86 -4.29
CA GLY A 502 47.35 -31.55 -3.94
C GLY A 502 46.27 -30.47 -3.95
N SER A 503 46.17 -29.68 -2.88
CA SER A 503 45.17 -28.61 -2.77
C SER A 503 45.49 -27.35 -3.58
N ASN A 504 46.78 -27.12 -3.90
CA ASN A 504 47.26 -25.92 -4.58
C ASN A 504 46.68 -24.64 -3.97
N GLU A 505 46.94 -24.40 -2.68
CA GLU A 505 46.39 -23.22 -1.98
C GLU A 505 46.98 -21.92 -2.53
N GLN A 506 46.12 -21.01 -2.97
CA GLN A 506 46.46 -19.67 -3.42
C GLN A 506 45.79 -18.58 -2.58
N ARG A 507 46.36 -17.38 -2.59
CA ARG A 507 45.75 -16.19 -2.01
C ARG A 507 45.24 -15.30 -3.11
N LEU A 508 43.91 -15.16 -3.20
CA LEU A 508 43.23 -14.52 -4.32
C LEU A 508 42.18 -13.52 -3.83
N PHE A 509 41.90 -12.52 -4.66
CA PHE A 509 40.97 -11.45 -4.38
C PHE A 509 39.57 -11.74 -4.93
N LEU A 510 38.53 -11.42 -4.16
CA LEU A 510 37.12 -11.53 -4.57
C LEU A 510 36.39 -10.21 -4.33
N GLY A 511 35.91 -9.57 -5.39
CA GLY A 511 35.08 -8.37 -5.31
C GLY A 511 33.66 -8.73 -4.91
N ILE A 512 33.08 -7.98 -3.97
CA ILE A 512 31.75 -8.28 -3.46
C ILE A 512 30.94 -7.02 -3.12
N PRO A 513 29.61 -7.01 -3.34
CA PRO A 513 28.73 -5.97 -2.81
C PRO A 513 28.67 -6.00 -1.27
N ARG A 514 28.53 -4.81 -0.66
CA ARG A 514 28.37 -4.66 0.80
C ARG A 514 27.23 -5.49 1.39
N SER A 515 26.12 -5.60 0.67
CA SER A 515 24.93 -6.37 1.08
C SER A 515 25.19 -7.88 1.24
N LYS A 516 26.28 -8.39 0.67
CA LYS A 516 26.64 -9.81 0.70
C LYS A 516 27.77 -10.16 1.67
N CYS A 517 28.44 -9.16 2.23
CA CYS A 517 29.57 -9.40 3.15
C CYS A 517 29.17 -10.23 4.37
N GLN A 518 28.02 -9.94 4.99
CA GLN A 518 27.54 -10.69 6.15
C GLN A 518 27.31 -12.16 5.83
N GLN A 519 26.62 -12.44 4.71
CA GLN A 519 26.35 -13.80 4.27
C GLN A 519 27.66 -14.60 4.05
N ILE A 520 28.66 -14.02 3.37
CA ILE A 520 29.96 -14.68 3.17
C ILE A 520 30.66 -14.95 4.51
N ASN A 521 30.63 -14.01 5.44
CA ASN A 521 31.29 -14.19 6.74
C ASN A 521 30.62 -15.27 7.60
N GLU A 522 29.30 -15.46 7.47
CA GLU A 522 28.54 -16.46 8.21
C GLU A 522 28.64 -17.86 7.58
N THR A 523 28.44 -17.96 6.26
CA THR A 523 28.25 -19.26 5.57
C THR A 523 29.37 -19.63 4.60
N GLY A 524 30.33 -18.73 4.36
CA GLY A 524 31.51 -18.98 3.52
C GLY A 524 31.17 -18.99 2.03
N PHE A 525 30.42 -19.99 1.58
CA PHE A 525 29.97 -20.07 0.20
C PHE A 525 28.67 -19.31 0.03
N CYS A 526 28.64 -18.48 -1.01
CA CYS A 526 27.38 -17.94 -1.48
C CYS A 526 27.06 -18.59 -2.81
N HIS A 527 25.87 -19.17 -2.90
CA HIS A 527 25.26 -19.70 -4.13
C HIS A 527 24.93 -18.56 -5.14
N PHE A 528 25.86 -17.60 -5.30
CA PHE A 528 25.72 -16.49 -6.23
C PHE A 528 25.89 -17.02 -7.64
N GLN A 529 24.78 -17.35 -8.28
CA GLN A 529 24.64 -17.05 -9.69
C GLN A 529 24.71 -15.52 -9.77
N ASN A 530 25.87 -14.98 -10.11
CA ASN A 530 26.06 -13.55 -10.27
C ASN A 530 25.39 -13.10 -11.60
N LYS A 531 24.06 -13.30 -11.73
CA LYS A 531 23.24 -13.07 -12.94
C LYS A 531 23.32 -11.63 -13.50
N LYS A 532 24.08 -10.73 -12.85
CA LYS A 532 24.27 -9.33 -13.25
C LYS A 532 25.73 -8.85 -13.21
N ALA A 533 26.71 -9.69 -12.87
CA ALA A 533 28.11 -9.33 -13.10
C ALA A 533 28.47 -9.65 -14.56
N PRO A 534 29.35 -8.89 -15.25
CA PRO A 534 29.77 -9.13 -16.64
C PRO A 534 30.54 -10.45 -16.87
N THR A 535 30.47 -11.40 -15.94
CA THR A 535 31.51 -12.39 -15.72
C THR A 535 31.06 -13.83 -15.87
N ASP A 536 29.94 -14.17 -16.52
CA ASP A 536 29.67 -15.58 -16.88
C ASP A 536 30.61 -16.09 -18.01
N MET A 537 31.83 -15.58 -18.11
CA MET A 537 32.77 -15.88 -19.20
C MET A 537 33.34 -17.29 -19.10
N TYR A 538 33.62 -17.77 -17.89
CA TYR A 538 34.38 -19.01 -17.66
C TYR A 538 33.60 -20.07 -16.83
N GLY A 539 32.43 -19.72 -16.30
CA GLY A 539 31.55 -20.62 -15.53
C GLY A 539 30.71 -19.91 -14.49
N ASN A 540 29.72 -20.61 -13.94
CA ASN A 540 28.75 -20.11 -12.96
C ASN A 540 29.23 -20.38 -11.52
N GLY A 541 30.41 -19.87 -11.17
CA GLY A 541 31.02 -19.98 -9.84
C GLY A 541 31.47 -18.64 -9.27
N LEU A 542 32.23 -18.67 -8.19
CA LEU A 542 32.82 -17.47 -7.59
C LEU A 542 34.15 -17.13 -8.27
N TYR A 543 34.29 -15.89 -8.72
CA TYR A 543 35.44 -15.39 -9.47
C TYR A 543 36.49 -14.79 -8.54
N PHE A 544 37.57 -15.52 -8.37
CA PHE A 544 38.75 -15.09 -7.63
C PHE A 544 39.81 -14.62 -8.61
N ALA A 545 40.43 -13.47 -8.34
CA ALA A 545 41.47 -12.89 -9.19
C ALA A 545 42.81 -12.85 -8.46
N LYS A 546 43.89 -13.10 -9.21
CA LYS A 546 45.26 -12.93 -8.71
C LYS A 546 45.57 -11.47 -8.37
N ASP A 547 45.03 -10.55 -9.18
CA ASP A 547 45.26 -9.11 -9.07
C ASP A 547 44.04 -8.38 -8.48
N ALA A 548 44.26 -7.54 -7.47
CA ALA A 548 43.19 -6.80 -6.79
C ALA A 548 42.48 -5.75 -7.66
N LEU A 549 43.09 -5.32 -8.77
CA LEU A 549 42.53 -4.27 -9.64
C LEU A 549 41.26 -4.73 -10.38
N TYR A 550 41.21 -6.01 -10.77
CA TYR A 550 40.05 -6.61 -11.42
C TYR A 550 38.80 -6.62 -10.50
N PRO A 551 38.84 -7.22 -9.29
CA PRO A 551 37.71 -7.20 -8.37
C PRO A 551 37.39 -5.82 -7.78
N ALA A 552 38.30 -4.83 -7.90
CA ALA A 552 38.04 -3.45 -7.50
C ALA A 552 37.13 -2.68 -8.48
N GLN A 553 36.75 -3.26 -9.62
CA GLN A 553 35.80 -2.66 -10.55
C GLN A 553 34.41 -2.56 -9.94
N SER A 554 33.72 -1.43 -10.19
CA SER A 554 32.39 -1.18 -9.65
C SER A 554 31.32 -2.20 -10.09
N SER A 555 31.59 -2.96 -11.15
CA SER A 555 30.75 -4.09 -11.61
C SER A 555 30.83 -5.31 -10.68
N LEU A 556 31.96 -5.53 -10.01
CA LEU A 556 32.20 -6.67 -9.11
C LEU A 556 32.11 -6.29 -7.64
N SER A 557 32.55 -5.08 -7.31
CA SER A 557 32.44 -4.48 -5.98
C SER A 557 31.76 -3.12 -6.11
N PRO A 558 30.43 -3.05 -6.22
CA PRO A 558 29.74 -1.76 -6.34
C PRO A 558 29.93 -0.91 -5.06
N PRO A 559 30.12 0.41 -5.19
CA PRO A 559 30.20 1.30 -4.04
C PRO A 559 28.87 1.32 -3.28
N ASP A 560 28.94 1.37 -1.95
CA ASP A 560 27.78 1.56 -1.10
C ASP A 560 27.35 3.04 -1.02
N ASN A 561 26.37 3.35 -0.17
CA ASN A 561 25.83 4.70 0.00
C ASN A 561 26.89 5.72 0.48
N ASP A 562 27.97 5.24 1.12
CA ASP A 562 29.08 6.06 1.61
C ASP A 562 30.24 6.10 0.60
N GLY A 563 30.05 5.53 -0.60
CA GLY A 563 31.08 5.43 -1.65
C GLY A 563 32.13 4.36 -1.38
N GLN A 564 31.92 3.48 -0.40
CA GLN A 564 32.90 2.45 0.00
C GLN A 564 32.67 1.16 -0.80
N GLN A 565 33.76 0.52 -1.18
CA GLN A 565 33.79 -0.75 -1.89
C GLN A 565 34.46 -1.82 -1.03
N TYR A 566 34.12 -3.09 -1.30
CA TYR A 566 34.48 -4.23 -0.45
C TYR A 566 35.04 -5.39 -1.28
N MET A 567 36.14 -5.98 -0.81
CA MET A 567 36.68 -7.21 -1.40
C MET A 567 37.30 -8.10 -0.33
N TYR A 568 37.33 -9.40 -0.58
CA TYR A 568 38.06 -10.36 0.24
C TYR A 568 39.44 -10.64 -0.33
N LEU A 569 40.44 -10.76 0.55
CA LEU A 569 41.64 -11.54 0.28
C LEU A 569 41.45 -12.91 0.93
N SER A 570 41.31 -13.95 0.12
CA SER A 570 40.89 -15.28 0.53
C SER A 570 41.99 -16.31 0.32
N ARG A 571 42.01 -17.36 1.14
CA ARG A 571 42.73 -18.60 0.85
C ARG A 571 41.84 -19.47 -0.02
N VAL A 572 42.34 -19.97 -1.14
CA VAL A 572 41.56 -20.68 -2.15
C VAL A 572 42.30 -21.95 -2.55
N LEU A 573 41.63 -23.09 -2.47
CA LEU A 573 42.13 -24.40 -2.89
C LEU A 573 41.79 -24.58 -4.37
N VAL A 574 42.72 -24.21 -5.26
CA VAL A 574 42.45 -24.26 -6.71
C VAL A 574 42.66 -25.65 -7.29
N GLY A 575 43.37 -26.53 -6.57
CA GLY A 575 43.68 -27.89 -7.00
C GLY A 575 44.19 -27.96 -8.43
N GLU A 576 43.66 -28.93 -9.18
CA GLU A 576 43.87 -29.04 -10.61
C GLU A 576 42.77 -28.29 -11.38
N TYR A 577 43.17 -27.53 -12.39
CA TYR A 577 42.27 -26.66 -13.12
C TYR A 577 42.39 -26.80 -14.64
N THR A 578 41.35 -26.35 -15.34
CA THR A 578 41.30 -26.27 -16.81
C THR A 578 40.63 -24.99 -17.29
N VAL A 579 40.66 -24.70 -18.59
CA VAL A 579 40.03 -23.50 -19.15
C VAL A 579 38.51 -23.58 -18.99
N GLY A 580 37.93 -22.54 -18.41
CA GLY A 580 36.49 -22.41 -18.22
C GLY A 580 35.75 -21.98 -19.47
N LYS A 581 34.45 -22.24 -19.50
CA LYS A 581 33.54 -21.75 -20.55
C LYS A 581 32.25 -21.26 -19.93
N GLN A 582 31.62 -20.30 -20.60
CA GLN A 582 30.31 -19.78 -20.22
C GLN A 582 29.28 -20.91 -20.04
N GLY A 583 28.50 -20.81 -18.97
CA GLY A 583 27.42 -21.75 -18.64
C GLY A 583 27.84 -23.02 -17.88
N MET A 584 29.14 -23.23 -17.62
CA MET A 584 29.59 -24.36 -16.79
C MET A 584 29.10 -24.20 -15.35
N VAL A 585 28.41 -25.19 -14.79
CA VAL A 585 27.96 -25.18 -13.37
C VAL A 585 28.86 -26.02 -12.46
N THR A 586 29.72 -26.84 -13.05
CA THR A 586 30.78 -27.61 -12.39
C THR A 586 31.99 -27.68 -13.33
N PRO A 587 33.21 -27.88 -12.82
CA PRO A 587 34.37 -28.16 -13.67
C PRO A 587 34.14 -29.41 -14.52
N PRO A 588 34.74 -29.49 -15.73
CA PRO A 588 34.56 -30.64 -16.62
C PRO A 588 35.25 -31.90 -16.06
N GLN A 589 34.80 -33.06 -16.54
CA GLN A 589 35.44 -34.35 -16.27
C GLN A 589 36.75 -34.48 -17.07
N LYS A 590 37.75 -35.14 -16.49
CA LYS A 590 39.05 -35.37 -17.13
C LYS A 590 39.00 -36.46 -18.18
N ASN A 591 38.24 -37.52 -17.91
CA ASN A 591 38.07 -38.67 -18.79
C ASN A 591 36.58 -38.95 -19.02
N GLN A 592 36.17 -39.23 -20.26
CA GLN A 592 34.76 -39.53 -20.60
C GLN A 592 34.31 -40.93 -20.14
N SER A 593 35.25 -41.79 -19.76
CA SER A 593 35.00 -43.20 -19.38
C SER A 593 35.01 -43.46 -17.87
N ASP A 594 35.44 -42.51 -17.03
CA ASP A 594 35.43 -42.63 -15.57
C ASP A 594 34.77 -41.39 -14.95
N SER A 595 33.58 -41.58 -14.38
CA SER A 595 32.75 -40.49 -13.86
C SER A 595 33.27 -39.86 -12.56
N LYS A 596 34.33 -40.41 -11.97
CA LYS A 596 34.86 -39.98 -10.66
C LYS A 596 35.98 -38.93 -10.71
N GLU A 597 36.54 -38.62 -11.89
CA GLU A 597 37.65 -37.65 -12.00
C GLU A 597 37.23 -36.36 -12.72
N SER A 598 36.91 -35.31 -11.95
CA SER A 598 36.74 -33.93 -12.43
C SER A 598 37.94 -33.05 -12.04
N PHE A 599 38.10 -31.93 -12.74
CA PHE A 599 38.94 -30.83 -12.26
C PHE A 599 38.33 -30.19 -10.99
N ASP A 600 39.15 -29.48 -10.22
CA ASP A 600 38.75 -28.83 -8.96
C ASP A 600 38.23 -27.40 -9.17
N CYS A 601 38.75 -26.69 -10.18
CA CYS A 601 38.26 -25.38 -10.60
C CYS A 601 38.47 -25.14 -12.10
N VAL A 602 38.01 -23.98 -12.59
CA VAL A 602 38.33 -23.53 -13.95
C VAL A 602 38.98 -22.15 -13.95
N VAL A 603 39.73 -21.85 -15.01
CA VAL A 603 40.54 -20.62 -15.14
C VAL A 603 40.29 -19.93 -16.48
N ASP A 604 40.70 -18.67 -16.58
CA ASP A 604 40.70 -17.89 -17.83
C ASP A 604 41.68 -18.43 -18.88
N GLN A 605 42.86 -18.88 -18.44
CA GLN A 605 43.90 -19.46 -19.28
C GLN A 605 44.79 -20.44 -18.49
N ILE A 606 45.40 -21.42 -19.17
CA ILE A 606 46.23 -22.45 -18.50
C ILE A 606 47.58 -21.89 -18.03
N THR A 607 48.23 -21.10 -18.88
CA THR A 607 49.55 -20.52 -18.60
C THR A 607 49.39 -19.21 -17.84
N ASP A 608 49.88 -19.14 -16.59
CA ASP A 608 49.73 -17.98 -15.68
C ASP A 608 48.28 -17.46 -15.59
N PRO A 609 47.35 -18.24 -15.02
CA PRO A 609 45.94 -17.84 -14.84
C PRO A 609 45.81 -16.58 -14.00
N SER A 610 44.94 -15.66 -14.42
CA SER A 610 44.62 -14.44 -13.68
C SER A 610 43.30 -14.54 -12.92
N ILE A 611 42.40 -15.43 -13.37
CA ILE A 611 41.07 -15.66 -12.81
C ILE A 611 40.89 -17.15 -12.51
N PHE A 612 40.34 -17.45 -11.34
CA PHE A 612 39.98 -18.78 -10.89
C PHE A 612 38.51 -18.79 -10.47
N VAL A 613 37.74 -19.73 -11.03
CA VAL A 613 36.31 -19.86 -10.77
C VAL A 613 36.06 -21.10 -9.92
N ILE A 614 35.56 -20.87 -8.69
CA ILE A 614 35.37 -21.90 -7.66
C ILE A 614 33.89 -22.27 -7.55
N PHE A 615 33.59 -23.57 -7.52
CA PHE A 615 32.22 -24.10 -7.58
C PHE A 615 31.77 -24.80 -6.30
N TYR A 616 32.70 -25.33 -5.48
CA TYR A 616 32.36 -26.18 -4.35
C TYR A 616 32.54 -25.48 -3.00
N GLU A 617 31.67 -25.82 -2.05
CA GLU A 617 31.80 -25.33 -0.67
C GLU A 617 33.07 -25.87 0.00
N GLY A 618 33.66 -25.07 0.90
CA GLY A 618 34.88 -25.42 1.60
C GLY A 618 36.18 -25.29 0.78
N GLN A 619 36.12 -24.92 -0.51
CA GLN A 619 37.32 -24.65 -1.32
C GLN A 619 37.95 -23.28 -1.06
N PHE A 620 37.35 -22.41 -0.25
CA PHE A 620 37.99 -21.16 0.14
C PHE A 620 37.63 -20.72 1.56
N TYR A 621 38.48 -19.87 2.11
CA TYR A 621 38.28 -19.19 3.37
C TYR A 621 38.49 -17.68 3.19
N PRO A 622 37.47 -16.83 3.45
CA PRO A 622 37.61 -15.38 3.34
C PRO A 622 38.48 -14.86 4.48
N GLU A 623 39.80 -14.74 4.28
CA GLU A 623 40.75 -14.49 5.36
C GLU A 623 40.71 -13.03 5.85
N TYR A 624 40.58 -12.08 4.93
CA TYR A 624 40.48 -10.65 5.24
C TYR A 624 39.42 -9.96 4.39
N LEU A 625 38.63 -9.08 5.00
CA LEU A 625 37.75 -8.13 4.33
C LEU A 625 38.46 -6.77 4.23
N ILE A 626 38.65 -6.30 3.01
CA ILE A 626 39.27 -5.01 2.70
C ILE A 626 38.17 -4.04 2.27
N THR A 627 38.07 -2.92 2.96
CA THR A 627 37.21 -1.78 2.59
C THR A 627 38.06 -0.69 1.99
N PHE A 628 37.67 -0.18 0.84
CA PHE A 628 38.44 0.79 0.07
C PHE A 628 37.55 1.78 -0.67
N SER A 629 38.12 2.89 -1.10
CA SER A 629 37.46 3.88 -1.95
C SER A 629 38.39 4.29 -3.11
N ARG A 630 37.78 4.79 -4.18
CA ARG A 630 38.49 5.30 -5.37
C ARG A 630 38.73 6.79 -5.29
#